data_AF-A0A7W1JGB4-F1
#
_entry.id   AF-A0A7W1JGB4-F1
#
_cell.length_a   1.000
_cell.length_b   1.000
_cell.length_c   1.000
_cell.angle_alpha   90.00
_cell.angle_beta   90.00
_cell.angle_gamma   90.00
#
_symmetry.space_group_name_H-M   'P 1'
#
loop_
_entity.id
_entity.type
_entity.pdbx_description
1 polymer ?
#
loop_
_entity_poly.entity_id
_entity_poly.type
_entity_poly.pdbx_seq_one_letter_code
_entity_poly.pdbx_strand_id
1 'polypeptide(L)'
;MSNERVVQQGLKQSPLLICLVALLIPGAGHLILKRVVRSLLMGGAVLLMFIIGITLGGHIYGVNNAGTGLLSYVFGFCNVGNGLLYGFSFLSGIGVEDQAVRPTSEYGNVFLMVSGLLNYILAMDAYDIASGRKH
;
A
#
# COMPACT_ATOMS: atom_id res chain seq x y z
N MET A 1 11.09 -35.86 17.83
CA MET A 1 11.88 -34.63 18.08
C MET A 1 12.25 -33.82 16.83
N SER A 2 12.13 -34.33 15.59
CA SER A 2 12.37 -33.53 14.36
C SER A 2 11.14 -32.72 13.93
N ASN A 3 9.92 -33.27 14.08
CA ASN A 3 8.67 -32.60 13.68
C ASN A 3 8.36 -31.31 14.47
N GLU A 4 8.77 -31.20 15.72
CA GLU A 4 8.52 -29.99 16.52
C GLU A 4 9.37 -28.81 16.03
N ARG A 5 10.54 -29.05 15.41
CA ARG A 5 11.38 -27.97 14.86
C ARG A 5 10.81 -27.42 13.55
N VAL A 6 10.18 -28.25 12.73
CA VAL A 6 9.51 -27.81 11.48
C VAL A 6 8.24 -27.00 11.81
N VAL A 7 7.52 -27.37 12.88
CA VAL A 7 6.38 -26.60 13.38
C VAL A 7 6.81 -25.28 14.04
N GLN A 8 7.90 -25.28 14.81
CA GLN A 8 8.49 -24.07 15.43
C GLN A 8 9.11 -23.11 14.39
N GLN A 9 9.60 -23.61 13.26
CA GLN A 9 10.09 -22.77 12.14
C GLN A 9 8.96 -22.02 11.43
N GLY A 10 7.73 -22.53 11.46
CA GLY A 10 6.53 -21.80 11.05
C GLY A 10 6.05 -20.75 12.06
N LEU A 11 6.59 -20.76 13.29
CA LEU A 11 6.14 -19.95 14.42
C LEU A 11 7.06 -18.75 14.74
N LYS A 12 8.10 -18.51 13.93
CA LYS A 12 9.04 -17.38 14.13
C LYS A 12 9.01 -16.37 12.98
N GLN A 13 7.87 -16.20 12.33
CA GLN A 13 7.67 -15.06 11.44
C GLN A 13 7.29 -13.86 12.31
N SER A 14 8.25 -12.95 12.54
CA SER A 14 8.01 -11.73 13.31
C SER A 14 6.77 -11.02 12.71
N PRO A 15 5.71 -10.74 13.48
CA PRO A 15 4.51 -10.05 12.98
C PRO A 15 4.84 -8.75 12.24
N LEU A 16 5.93 -8.10 12.64
CA LEU A 16 6.52 -6.94 11.99
C LEU A 16 7.00 -7.21 10.55
N LEU A 17 7.58 -8.38 10.25
CA LEU A 17 7.99 -8.75 8.89
C LEU A 17 6.78 -8.95 7.98
N ILE A 18 5.70 -9.53 8.50
CA ILE A 18 4.44 -9.69 7.74
C ILE A 18 3.82 -8.33 7.45
N CYS A 19 3.84 -7.42 8.44
CA CYS A 19 3.39 -6.04 8.28
C CYS A 19 4.24 -5.28 7.24
N LEU A 20 5.57 -5.40 7.29
CA LEU A 20 6.46 -4.78 6.31
C LEU A 20 6.25 -5.31 4.90
N VAL A 21 6.04 -6.62 4.73
CA VAL A 21 5.76 -7.22 3.42
C VAL A 21 4.38 -6.80 2.91
N ALA A 22 3.37 -6.72 3.77
CA ALA A 22 2.05 -6.20 3.44
C ALA A 22 2.09 -4.72 3.03
N LEU A 23 2.95 -3.94 3.69
CA LEU A 23 3.16 -2.52 3.39
C LEU A 23 3.92 -2.32 2.07
N LEU A 24 4.93 -3.13 1.80
CA LEU A 24 5.75 -3.04 0.59
C LEU A 24 4.99 -3.47 -0.66
N ILE A 25 4.31 -4.61 -0.62
CA ILE A 25 3.54 -5.11 -1.75
C ILE A 25 2.06 -5.09 -1.33
N PRO A 26 1.24 -4.20 -1.91
CA PRO A 26 -0.18 -4.18 -1.60
C PRO A 26 -0.79 -5.56 -1.85
N GLY A 27 -1.29 -6.17 -0.78
CA GLY A 27 -1.87 -7.51 -0.80
C GLY A 27 -0.89 -8.68 -0.68
N ALA A 28 0.42 -8.53 -0.45
CA ALA A 28 1.32 -9.69 -0.26
C ALA A 28 1.35 -10.27 1.16
N GLY A 29 0.96 -9.49 2.18
CA GLY A 29 0.88 -9.98 3.56
C GLY A 29 -0.02 -11.20 3.74
N HIS A 30 -1.06 -11.31 2.90
CA HIS A 30 -2.04 -12.39 2.94
C HIS A 30 -1.70 -13.61 2.08
N LEU A 31 -0.75 -13.50 1.14
CA LEU A 31 -0.17 -14.64 0.43
C LEU A 31 0.61 -15.53 1.40
N ILE A 32 1.32 -14.90 2.34
CA ILE A 32 2.06 -15.58 3.42
C ILE A 32 1.08 -16.27 4.39
N LEU A 33 -0.10 -15.70 4.59
CA LEU A 33 -1.14 -16.23 5.49
C LEU A 33 -2.08 -17.27 4.85
N LYS A 34 -1.79 -17.74 3.62
CA LYS A 34 -2.61 -18.71 2.83
C LYS A 34 -4.08 -18.29 2.60
N ARG A 35 -4.44 -17.02 2.80
CA ARG A 35 -5.79 -16.50 2.55
C ARG A 35 -5.82 -15.66 1.27
N VAL A 36 -5.63 -16.36 0.15
CA VAL A 36 -5.48 -15.77 -1.20
C VAL A 36 -6.67 -14.91 -1.62
N VAL A 37 -7.90 -15.26 -1.22
CA VAL A 37 -9.11 -14.52 -1.63
C VAL A 37 -9.16 -13.13 -1.01
N ARG A 38 -8.83 -12.99 0.29
CA ARG A 38 -8.77 -11.68 0.96
C ARG A 38 -7.62 -10.83 0.42
N SER A 39 -6.46 -11.47 0.22
CA SER A 39 -5.29 -10.89 -0.46
C SER A 39 -5.66 -10.24 -1.80
N LEU A 40 -6.35 -11.00 -2.65
CA LEU A 40 -6.66 -10.62 -4.02
C LEU A 40 -7.73 -9.53 -4.08
N LEU A 41 -8.78 -9.63 -3.27
CA LEU A 41 -9.82 -8.60 -3.21
C LEU A 41 -9.27 -7.27 -2.70
N MET A 42 -8.47 -7.30 -1.63
CA MET A 42 -7.94 -6.09 -1.00
C MET A 42 -6.79 -5.47 -1.79
N GLY A 43 -5.82 -6.28 -2.22
CA GLY A 43 -4.75 -5.83 -3.12
C GLY A 43 -5.29 -5.37 -4.47
N GLY A 44 -6.30 -6.07 -5.00
CA GLY A 44 -7.01 -5.69 -6.22
C GLY A 44 -7.74 -4.35 -6.07
N ALA A 45 -8.39 -4.09 -4.94
CA ALA A 45 -9.04 -2.80 -4.67
C ALA A 45 -8.02 -1.65 -4.61
N VAL A 46 -6.89 -1.84 -3.89
CA VAL A 46 -5.80 -0.85 -3.85
C VAL A 46 -5.25 -0.58 -5.25
N LEU A 47 -4.96 -1.64 -6.01
CA LEU A 47 -4.41 -1.53 -7.36
C LEU A 47 -5.39 -0.86 -8.32
N LEU A 48 -6.67 -1.17 -8.24
CA LEU A 48 -7.71 -0.56 -9.08
C LEU A 48 -7.87 0.92 -8.75
N MET A 49 -7.92 1.29 -7.47
CA MET A 49 -7.95 2.70 -7.05
C MET A 49 -6.70 3.46 -7.49
N PHE A 50 -5.53 2.82 -7.42
CA PHE A 50 -4.27 3.41 -7.87
C PHE A 50 -4.26 3.68 -9.38
N ILE A 51 -4.67 2.70 -10.19
CA ILE A 51 -4.80 2.85 -11.64
C ILE A 51 -5.80 3.95 -11.98
N ILE A 52 -6.97 3.94 -11.36
CA ILE A 52 -8.00 4.97 -11.56
C ILE A 52 -7.45 6.36 -11.20
N GLY A 53 -6.77 6.48 -10.06
CA GLY A 53 -6.15 7.74 -9.61
C GLY A 53 -5.15 8.30 -10.61
N ILE A 54 -4.29 7.46 -11.17
CA ILE A 54 -3.36 7.86 -12.24
C ILE A 54 -4.11 8.27 -13.50
N THR A 55 -5.08 7.48 -13.97
CA THR A 55 -5.82 7.76 -15.21
C THR A 55 -6.62 9.06 -15.14
N LEU A 56 -7.06 9.46 -13.95
CA LEU A 56 -7.76 10.72 -13.70
C LEU A 56 -6.82 11.94 -13.70
N GLY A 57 -5.50 11.72 -13.75
CA GLY A 57 -4.49 12.76 -13.68
C GLY A 57 -4.09 13.13 -12.25
N GLY A 58 -4.16 12.18 -11.32
CA GLY A 58 -3.63 12.37 -9.97
C GLY A 58 -2.12 12.55 -9.97
N HIS A 59 -1.64 13.44 -9.10
CA HIS A 59 -0.25 13.78 -8.91
C HIS A 59 0.35 13.01 -7.73
N ILE A 60 1.46 12.34 -7.97
CA ILE A 60 2.20 11.62 -6.96
C ILE A 60 3.26 12.54 -6.36
N TYR A 61 2.98 12.98 -5.14
CA TYR A 61 3.87 13.87 -4.38
C TYR A 61 5.11 13.11 -3.90
N GLY A 62 6.27 13.57 -4.33
CA GLY A 62 7.56 13.09 -3.84
C GLY A 62 7.89 13.64 -2.46
N VAL A 63 8.52 12.82 -1.60
CA VAL A 63 9.01 13.24 -0.27
C VAL A 63 9.94 14.47 -0.35
N ASN A 64 10.69 14.62 -1.45
CA ASN A 64 11.56 15.78 -1.72
C ASN A 64 10.92 16.87 -2.59
N ASN A 65 9.78 16.59 -3.22
CA ASN A 65 9.04 17.54 -4.09
C ASN A 65 7.80 18.10 -3.39
N ALA A 66 7.71 18.00 -2.06
CA ALA A 66 6.69 18.65 -1.24
C ALA A 66 6.91 20.18 -1.18
N GLY A 67 7.01 20.81 -2.34
CA GLY A 67 7.04 22.25 -2.47
C GLY A 67 5.66 22.81 -2.15
N THR A 68 5.63 23.83 -1.29
CA THR A 68 4.58 24.85 -1.11
C THR A 68 3.38 24.64 -0.17
N GLY A 69 3.23 23.53 0.57
CA GLY A 69 2.20 23.48 1.63
C GLY A 69 2.12 22.22 2.50
N LEU A 70 1.51 22.34 3.69
CA LEU A 70 1.25 21.22 4.63
C LEU A 70 0.47 20.07 3.95
N LEU A 71 -0.41 20.42 3.02
CA LEU A 71 -1.28 19.50 2.30
C LEU A 71 -0.48 18.57 1.36
N SER A 72 0.58 19.07 0.72
CA SER A 72 1.49 18.28 -0.11
C SER A 72 2.26 17.23 0.71
N TYR A 73 2.59 17.53 1.97
CA TYR A 73 3.21 16.54 2.88
C TYR A 73 2.24 15.43 3.27
N VAL A 74 0.98 15.76 3.55
CA VAL A 74 -0.07 14.76 3.84
C VAL A 74 -0.27 13.87 2.61
N PHE A 75 -0.33 14.45 1.42
CA PHE A 75 -0.48 13.70 0.18
C PHE A 75 0.72 12.81 -0.11
N GLY A 76 1.94 13.31 0.14
CA GLY A 76 3.16 12.52 0.08
C GLY A 76 3.14 11.33 1.05
N PHE A 77 2.72 11.55 2.30
CA PHE A 77 2.60 10.49 3.30
C PHE A 77 1.60 9.41 2.88
N CYS A 78 0.42 9.80 2.40
CA CYS A 78 -0.56 8.85 1.87
C CYS A 78 0.01 8.08 0.67
N ASN A 79 0.71 8.77 -0.24
CA ASN A 79 1.30 8.16 -1.43
C ASN A 79 2.42 7.16 -1.09
N VAL A 80 3.23 7.42 -0.06
CA VAL A 80 4.22 6.46 0.46
C VAL A 80 3.53 5.17 0.93
N GLY A 81 2.30 5.26 1.43
CA GLY A 81 1.46 4.12 1.78
C GLY A 81 1.20 3.16 0.62
N ASN A 82 1.28 3.60 -0.65
CA ASN A 82 1.14 2.71 -1.81
C ASN A 82 2.34 1.76 -2.02
N GLY A 83 3.42 1.91 -1.26
CA GLY A 83 4.55 0.97 -1.25
C GLY A 83 5.23 0.84 -2.61
N LEU A 84 5.25 -0.38 -3.17
CA LEU A 84 5.85 -0.66 -4.48
C LEU A 84 5.15 0.05 -5.64
N LEU A 85 3.84 0.34 -5.54
CA LEU A 85 3.13 1.07 -6.60
C LEU A 85 3.64 2.52 -6.71
N TYR A 86 3.97 3.12 -5.58
CA TYR A 86 4.61 4.44 -5.51
C TYR A 86 6.01 4.40 -6.15
N GLY A 87 6.84 3.42 -5.78
CA GLY A 87 8.16 3.22 -6.40
C GLY A 87 8.07 2.96 -7.92
N PHE A 88 7.09 2.17 -8.35
CA PHE A 88 6.85 1.87 -9.76
C PHE A 88 6.45 3.10 -10.56
N SER A 89 5.60 3.96 -10.00
CA SER A 89 5.24 5.23 -10.65
C SER A 89 6.40 6.21 -10.73
N PHE A 90 7.23 6.28 -9.69
CA PHE A 90 8.46 7.07 -9.71
C PHE A 90 9.46 6.59 -10.77
N LEU A 91 9.66 5.28 -10.89
CA LEU A 91 10.56 4.69 -11.89
C LEU A 91 10.03 4.85 -13.33
N SER A 92 8.71 4.75 -13.50
CA SER A 92 8.07 4.84 -14.82
C SER A 92 7.76 6.28 -15.23
N GLY A 93 7.93 7.26 -14.32
CA GLY A 93 7.55 8.66 -14.54
C GLY A 93 6.04 8.91 -14.65
N ILE A 94 5.21 7.93 -14.27
CA ILE A 94 3.75 7.99 -14.42
C ILE A 94 3.15 8.75 -13.23
N GLY A 95 2.35 9.78 -13.47
CA GLY A 95 1.71 10.57 -12.41
C GLY A 95 2.65 11.52 -11.66
N VAL A 96 3.90 11.68 -12.12
CA VAL A 96 4.90 12.61 -11.53
C VAL A 96 4.76 14.03 -12.09
N GLU A 97 4.18 14.19 -13.28
CA GLU A 97 3.83 15.51 -13.81
C GLU A 97 2.52 16.00 -13.20
N ASP A 98 2.48 17.28 -12.84
CA ASP A 98 1.26 17.92 -12.36
C ASP A 98 0.30 18.15 -13.54
N GLN A 99 -0.85 17.50 -13.47
CA GLN A 99 -1.93 17.62 -14.45
C GLN A 99 -3.12 18.40 -13.88
N ALA A 100 -2.87 19.36 -12.97
CA ALA A 100 -3.88 20.22 -12.33
C ALA A 100 -4.80 20.96 -13.32
N VAL A 101 -4.42 21.07 -14.60
CA VAL A 101 -5.26 21.65 -15.66
C VAL A 101 -6.49 20.78 -15.96
N ARG A 102 -6.46 19.47 -15.63
CA ARG A 102 -7.62 18.58 -15.80
C ARG A 102 -8.61 18.75 -14.63
N PRO A 103 -9.91 18.92 -14.91
CA PRO A 103 -10.96 18.93 -13.87
C PRO A 103 -11.02 17.62 -13.05
N THR A 104 -10.48 16.53 -13.59
CA THR A 104 -10.47 15.22 -12.93
C THR A 104 -9.28 15.00 -12.00
N SER A 105 -8.28 15.89 -12.02
CA SER A 105 -7.02 15.71 -11.28
C SER A 105 -7.23 15.71 -9.76
N GLU A 106 -8.15 16.55 -9.27
CA GLU A 106 -8.50 16.59 -7.84
C GLU A 106 -9.07 15.25 -7.36
N TYR A 107 -9.96 14.62 -8.13
CA TYR A 107 -10.47 13.29 -7.84
C TYR A 107 -9.37 12.23 -7.93
N GLY A 108 -8.46 12.34 -8.91
CA GLY A 108 -7.31 11.45 -9.05
C GLY A 108 -6.43 11.45 -7.81
N ASN A 109 -6.14 12.62 -7.24
CA ASN A 109 -5.39 12.77 -5.99
C ASN A 109 -6.08 12.06 -4.81
N VAL A 110 -7.42 12.17 -4.72
CA VAL A 110 -8.19 11.50 -3.67
C VAL A 110 -8.12 9.98 -3.82
N PHE A 111 -8.25 9.44 -5.03
CA PHE A 111 -8.11 8.00 -5.26
C PHE A 111 -6.72 7.47 -4.88
N LEU A 112 -5.66 8.21 -5.22
CA LEU A 112 -4.28 7.85 -4.85
C LEU A 112 -4.04 7.89 -3.33
N MET A 113 -4.66 8.85 -2.64
CA MET A 113 -4.61 8.90 -1.18
C MET A 113 -5.34 7.73 -0.54
N VAL A 114 -6.57 7.47 -0.99
CA VAL A 114 -7.39 6.38 -0.44
C VAL A 114 -6.72 5.04 -0.68
N SER A 115 -6.09 4.82 -1.84
CA SER A 115 -5.35 3.58 -2.11
C SER A 115 -4.20 3.36 -1.12
N GLY A 116 -3.43 4.42 -0.83
CA GLY A 116 -2.30 4.34 0.11
C GLY A 116 -2.74 4.16 1.56
N LEU A 117 -3.80 4.87 1.99
CA LEU A 117 -4.42 4.68 3.30
C LEU A 117 -5.00 3.28 3.47
N LEU A 118 -5.66 2.75 2.44
CA LEU A 118 -6.19 1.40 2.45
C LEU A 118 -5.06 0.38 2.62
N ASN A 119 -3.92 0.59 1.96
CA ASN A 119 -2.76 -0.29 2.14
C ASN A 119 -2.20 -0.23 3.58
N TYR A 120 -2.19 0.93 4.23
CA TYR A 120 -1.84 1.03 5.65
C TYR A 120 -2.79 0.22 6.55
N ILE A 121 -4.10 0.33 6.32
CA ILE A 121 -5.11 -0.42 7.07
C ILE A 121 -4.92 -1.92 6.86
N LEU A 122 -4.63 -2.36 5.63
CA LEU A 122 -4.36 -3.76 5.32
C LEU A 122 -3.09 -4.30 5.96
N ALA A 123 -2.02 -3.49 6.03
CA ALA A 123 -0.81 -3.84 6.73
C ALA A 123 -1.08 -4.02 8.24
N MET A 124 -1.90 -3.14 8.83
CA MET A 124 -2.33 -3.24 10.23
C MET A 124 -3.22 -4.47 10.47
N ASP A 125 -4.19 -4.76 9.59
CA ASP A 125 -5.02 -5.98 9.67
C ASP A 125 -4.16 -7.24 9.61
N ALA A 126 -3.19 -7.29 8.69
CA ALA A 126 -2.25 -8.41 8.59
C ALA A 126 -1.41 -8.58 9.86
N TYR A 127 -0.97 -7.47 10.47
CA TYR A 127 -0.25 -7.49 11.76
C TYR A 127 -1.13 -8.02 12.89
N ASP A 128 -2.38 -7.56 13.01
CA ASP A 128 -3.29 -8.01 14.07
C ASP A 128 -3.59 -9.51 13.97
N ILE A 129 -3.78 -10.03 12.74
CA ILE A 129 -3.96 -11.46 12.52
C ILE A 129 -2.67 -12.24 12.86
N ALA A 130 -1.50 -11.73 12.48
CA ALA A 130 -0.21 -12.37 12.78
C ALA A 130 0.13 -12.34 14.28
N SER A 131 -0.32 -11.32 15.00
CA SER A 131 -0.17 -11.15 16.45
C SER A 131 -1.05 -12.12 17.25
N GLY A 132 -1.94 -12.87 16.59
CA GLY A 132 -2.79 -13.87 17.25
C GLY A 132 -3.88 -13.25 18.13
N ARG A 133 -4.16 -11.95 17.97
CA ARG A 133 -5.36 -11.31 18.51
C ARG A 133 -6.56 -11.91 17.78
N LYS A 134 -7.12 -12.98 18.35
CA LYS A 134 -8.36 -13.58 17.87
C LYS A 134 -9.48 -12.54 17.94
N HIS A 135 -10.18 -12.36 16.83
CA HIS A 135 -11.60 -12.06 16.86
C HIS A 135 -12.37 -13.28 17.34
#